data_AF-A0A9E0IUC3-F1
#
_entry.id   AF-A0A9E0IUC3-F1
#
_cell.length_a   1.000
_cell.length_b   1.000
_cell.length_c   1.000
_cell.angle_alpha   90.00
_cell.angle_beta   90.00
_cell.angle_gamma   90.00
#
_symmetry.space_group_name_H-M   'P 1'
#
loop_
_entity.id
_entity.type
_entity.pdbx_description
1 polymer ?
#
loop_
_entity_poly.entity_id
_entity_poly.type
_entity_poly.pdbx_seq_one_letter_code
_entity_poly.pdbx_strand_id
1 'polypeptide(L)'
;MSAGNTRPAGRRAGPTALAVGLASLVGAAAPAHGYEFAARARILTQAYQLRAFRLGAADAALDRHRFSQALWLTLWDVGGLDQRRRRLRLPRRGPLVSWHSYLRVDHDFGSYAAAPVTLTGADAGTRVSALDAIPELGDDSLGLHVLYGYARVDGLADGRLALQLGRQLHLEAFDVWALDGAHLRARVPGAPVALEAWAGLRVRDASPVAPSRLELDGTSGADCREYVEAVSPGAGEWRLIDRSLLVERRPLASDLYVCPQRAAWTPTAGLALASVGLEPVELRVSYRRTSSRSAGLLGAADRLDYPDLGLYPNEVGQTPRWGVNEERLGAEARVAVRAGPARVTPWAQARASVAERVLDRAAAGVAIAVGAHRLEPEVRYRRPSFDLDSVFVVFAPEPTTDLRLTWGWRGLDATGWVRWYHGAADEAVAYGADVVAARAITRRWRGRAGLVADAGYGGTRLGTDAAGEFLASRTTRVTAGLSAWRLGAVDPARTWLEGIATARVSWRPDPEQFALHGVVEASASRYSPGAARVLLVLDLGFAPEM
;
A
#
# COMPACT_ATOMS: atom_id res chain seq x y z
N MET A 1 45.58 55.62 60.95
CA MET A 1 45.09 56.37 62.12
C MET A 1 43.63 55.99 62.36
N SER A 2 43.29 55.87 63.64
CA SER A 2 42.04 55.39 64.25
C SER A 2 40.77 56.15 63.82
N ALA A 3 39.63 55.43 63.90
CA ALA A 3 38.29 55.80 64.38
C ALA A 3 37.23 55.17 63.45
N GLY A 4 36.18 54.49 63.89
CA GLY A 4 35.51 54.52 65.17
C GLY A 4 34.02 54.79 64.94
N ASN A 5 33.22 53.73 65.16
CA ASN A 5 31.95 53.77 65.89
C ASN A 5 30.58 53.81 65.17
N THR A 6 29.67 53.10 65.84
CA THR A 6 28.20 53.17 65.90
C THR A 6 27.31 52.45 64.88
N ARG A 7 26.63 51.42 65.41
CA ARG A 7 25.39 50.81 64.92
C ARG A 7 24.20 51.79 65.04
N PRO A 8 23.09 51.49 64.35
CA PRO A 8 21.85 51.34 65.09
C PRO A 8 21.14 50.01 64.81
N ALA A 9 20.50 49.52 65.86
CA ALA A 9 19.62 48.37 65.86
C ALA A 9 18.26 48.72 65.25
N GLY A 10 17.74 47.84 64.39
CA GLY A 10 16.39 47.89 63.85
C GLY A 10 15.78 46.48 63.82
N ARG A 11 14.59 46.35 64.38
CA ARG A 11 13.90 45.11 64.78
C ARG A 11 13.41 44.23 63.61
N ARG A 12 13.63 42.92 63.77
CA ARG A 12 12.78 41.74 63.47
C ARG A 12 11.58 41.91 62.52
N ALA A 13 11.62 41.18 61.41
CA ALA A 13 10.50 40.41 60.86
C ALA A 13 11.05 39.04 60.40
N GLY A 14 10.47 37.95 60.93
CA GLY A 14 11.01 36.59 60.79
C GLY A 14 10.83 35.98 59.39
N PRO A 15 11.82 35.24 58.86
CA PRO A 15 11.72 34.56 57.56
C PRO A 15 11.22 33.11 57.72
N THR A 16 10.26 32.85 58.61
CA THR A 16 9.87 31.46 58.97
C THR A 16 8.52 31.02 58.42
N ALA A 17 7.80 31.88 57.68
CA ALA A 17 6.49 31.54 57.12
C ALA A 17 6.48 31.34 55.59
N LEU A 18 7.55 31.70 54.87
CA LEU A 18 7.59 31.56 53.41
C LEU A 18 8.26 30.26 52.91
N ALA A 19 8.92 29.51 53.80
CA ALA A 19 9.57 28.23 53.47
C ALA A 19 8.61 27.02 53.52
N VAL A 20 7.46 27.13 54.21
CA VAL A 20 6.49 26.03 54.33
C VAL A 20 5.48 26.02 53.16
N GLY A 21 5.15 27.20 52.59
CA GLY A 21 4.23 27.30 51.45
C GLY A 21 4.80 26.82 50.11
N LEU A 22 6.12 26.91 49.91
CA LEU A 22 6.81 26.37 48.72
C LEU A 22 7.09 24.87 48.82
N ALA A 23 7.20 24.32 50.05
CA ALA A 23 7.36 22.88 50.26
C ALA A 23 6.03 22.11 50.06
N SER A 24 4.88 22.74 50.31
CA SER A 24 3.55 22.14 50.06
C SER A 24 3.10 22.19 48.60
N LEU A 25 3.73 23.01 47.74
CA LEU A 25 3.54 22.98 46.28
C LEU A 25 4.42 21.93 45.58
N VAL A 26 5.31 21.25 46.32
CA VAL A 26 5.91 19.96 45.91
C VAL A 26 4.94 18.79 46.22
N GLY A 27 3.64 19.11 46.38
CA GLY A 27 2.57 18.13 46.45
C GLY A 27 2.62 17.20 45.26
N ALA A 28 3.06 15.96 45.52
CA ALA A 28 3.06 14.82 44.61
C ALA A 28 3.28 15.21 43.14
N ALA A 29 4.48 15.69 42.80
CA ALA A 29 4.88 15.76 41.40
C ALA A 29 4.60 14.37 40.79
N ALA A 30 3.63 14.31 39.88
CA ALA A 30 3.29 13.06 39.21
C ALA A 30 4.58 12.49 38.64
N PRO A 31 4.84 11.17 38.80
CA PRO A 31 6.08 10.58 38.33
C PRO A 31 6.30 10.98 36.87
N ALA A 32 7.40 11.68 36.60
CA ALA A 32 7.77 12.05 35.24
C ALA A 32 8.16 10.78 34.51
N HIS A 33 7.35 10.39 33.53
CA HIS A 33 7.62 9.26 32.66
C HIS A 33 8.30 9.77 31.39
N GLY A 34 9.52 9.29 31.12
CA GLY A 34 10.21 9.53 29.86
C GLY A 34 9.96 8.34 28.92
N TYR A 35 9.59 8.65 27.68
CA TYR A 35 9.44 7.66 26.61
C TYR A 35 10.42 8.00 25.49
N GLU A 36 11.01 6.97 24.90
CA GLU A 36 11.74 7.13 23.64
C GLU A 36 10.70 7.08 22.50
N PHE A 37 10.76 8.03 21.59
CA PHE A 37 9.86 8.06 20.44
C PHE A 37 10.57 8.51 19.16
N ALA A 38 10.04 8.06 18.04
CA ALA A 38 10.39 8.58 16.73
C ALA A 38 9.12 8.98 16.00
N ALA A 39 9.09 10.21 15.49
CA ALA A 39 8.01 10.73 14.68
C ALA A 39 8.55 11.16 13.32
N ARG A 40 7.80 10.88 12.26
CA ARG A 40 8.07 11.36 10.91
C ARG A 40 6.78 11.89 10.30
N ALA A 41 6.74 13.20 10.06
CA ALA A 41 5.68 13.83 9.28
C ALA A 41 6.12 13.97 7.82
N ARG A 42 5.19 13.81 6.88
CA ARG A 42 5.40 14.05 5.46
C ARG A 42 4.20 14.79 4.90
N ILE A 43 4.43 15.91 4.23
CA ILE A 43 3.40 16.64 3.50
C ILE A 43 3.71 16.54 2.00
N LEU A 44 2.71 16.18 1.19
CA LEU A 44 2.81 16.06 -0.25
C LEU A 44 1.65 16.84 -0.87
N THR A 45 1.99 17.92 -1.57
CA THR A 45 1.05 18.66 -2.42
C THR A 45 1.23 18.22 -3.87
N GLN A 46 0.15 17.89 -4.55
CA GLN A 46 0.15 17.56 -5.98
C GLN A 46 -0.89 18.44 -6.67
N ALA A 47 -0.58 18.96 -7.85
CA ALA A 47 -1.53 19.63 -8.73
C ALA A 47 -1.40 18.99 -10.11
N TYR A 48 -2.51 18.56 -10.68
CA TYR A 48 -2.54 17.94 -12.01
C TYR A 48 -3.92 18.10 -12.65
N GLN A 49 -3.97 17.97 -13.97
CA GLN A 49 -5.21 17.94 -14.72
C GLN A 49 -5.54 16.50 -15.10
N LEU A 50 -6.74 16.07 -14.75
CA LEU A 50 -7.35 14.85 -15.24
C LEU A 50 -8.03 15.15 -16.57
N ARG A 51 -7.84 14.27 -17.56
CA ARG A 51 -8.60 14.31 -18.80
C ARG A 51 -9.71 13.28 -18.71
N ALA A 52 -10.96 13.73 -18.74
CA ALA A 52 -12.10 12.83 -18.88
C ALA A 52 -12.28 12.52 -20.37
N PHE A 53 -11.78 11.36 -20.80
CA PHE A 53 -11.97 10.89 -22.17
C PHE A 53 -13.35 10.23 -22.29
N ARG A 54 -14.17 10.74 -23.23
CA ARG A 54 -15.39 10.07 -23.73
C ARG A 54 -16.47 9.73 -22.70
N LEU A 55 -16.90 10.71 -21.91
CA LEU A 55 -18.32 10.79 -21.50
C LEU A 55 -19.18 11.41 -22.63
N GLY A 56 -18.84 11.04 -23.87
CA GLY A 56 -19.37 11.51 -25.16
C GLY A 56 -19.39 13.02 -25.46
N ALA A 57 -18.72 13.88 -24.69
CA ALA A 57 -18.42 15.28 -25.05
C ALA A 57 -16.95 15.49 -25.48
N ALA A 58 -16.58 16.73 -25.84
CA ALA A 58 -15.18 17.14 -26.03
C ALA A 58 -14.36 16.88 -24.77
N ASP A 59 -13.06 16.59 -24.93
CA ASP A 59 -12.12 16.34 -23.83
C ASP A 59 -12.26 17.39 -22.73
N ALA A 60 -12.76 17.00 -21.55
CA ALA A 60 -12.82 17.88 -20.39
C ALA A 60 -11.52 17.75 -19.59
N ALA A 61 -10.90 18.89 -19.29
CA ALA A 61 -9.78 18.98 -18.35
C ALA A 61 -10.31 19.36 -16.97
N LEU A 62 -10.11 18.48 -16.00
CA LEU A 62 -10.52 18.65 -14.61
C LEU A 62 -9.27 18.88 -13.75
N ASP A 63 -9.14 20.06 -13.15
CA ASP A 63 -8.05 20.37 -12.23
C ASP A 63 -8.26 19.64 -10.91
N ARG A 64 -7.26 18.87 -10.49
CA ARG A 64 -7.20 18.19 -9.21
C ARG A 64 -5.95 18.62 -8.45
N HIS A 65 -6.17 19.19 -7.28
CA HIS A 65 -5.16 19.54 -6.31
C HIS A 65 -5.31 18.59 -5.13
N ARG A 66 -4.28 17.78 -4.88
CA ARG A 66 -4.23 16.82 -3.77
C ARG A 66 -3.27 17.31 -2.70
N PHE A 67 -3.72 17.24 -1.46
CA PHE A 67 -2.93 17.50 -0.28
C PHE A 67 -2.90 16.25 0.60
N SER A 68 -1.75 15.60 0.69
CA SER A 68 -1.53 14.40 1.49
C SER A 68 -0.60 14.69 2.65
N GLN A 69 -1.06 14.48 3.88
CA GLN A 69 -0.23 14.49 5.08
C GLN A 69 -0.09 13.07 5.60
N ALA A 70 1.11 12.63 5.95
CA ALA A 70 1.33 11.35 6.61
C ALA A 70 2.10 11.56 7.91
N LEU A 71 1.71 10.85 8.96
CA LEU A 71 2.39 10.83 10.25
C LEU A 71 2.71 9.39 10.61
N TRP A 72 4.00 9.10 10.73
CA TRP A 72 4.49 7.88 11.33
C TRP A 72 4.96 8.17 12.75
N LEU A 73 4.51 7.37 13.71
CA LEU A 73 4.88 7.51 15.12
C LEU A 73 5.19 6.13 15.69
N THR A 74 6.37 6.01 16.30
CA THR A 74 6.75 4.86 17.12
C THR A 74 7.12 5.32 18.51
N LEU A 75 6.50 4.70 19.53
CA LEU A 75 6.84 4.90 20.94
C LEU A 75 7.43 3.60 21.48
N TRP A 76 8.58 3.65 22.15
CA TRP A 76 9.20 2.48 22.79
C TRP A 76 9.14 2.58 24.31
N ASP A 77 9.19 1.41 24.95
CA ASP A 77 9.16 1.24 26.41
C ASP A 77 8.00 2.00 27.09
N VAL A 78 6.79 1.86 26.55
CA VAL A 78 5.58 2.41 27.16
C VAL A 78 5.41 1.79 28.55
N GLY A 79 5.27 2.63 29.57
CA GLY A 79 5.31 2.24 30.98
C GLY A 79 6.70 2.14 31.63
N GLY A 80 7.79 2.39 30.88
CA GLY A 80 9.16 2.42 31.41
C GLY A 80 9.64 1.09 32.00
N LEU A 81 9.20 -0.04 31.43
CA LEU A 81 9.46 -1.38 31.96
C LEU A 81 10.93 -1.76 31.82
N ASP A 82 11.53 -1.48 30.67
CA ASP A 82 12.96 -1.72 30.45
C ASP A 82 13.80 -0.76 31.28
N GLN A 83 13.44 0.52 31.31
CA GLN A 83 14.11 1.51 32.14
C GLN A 83 14.08 1.11 33.63
N ARG A 84 12.93 0.67 34.15
CA ARG A 84 12.78 0.20 35.54
C ARG A 84 13.63 -1.03 35.80
N ARG A 85 13.67 -2.01 34.88
CA ARG A 85 14.56 -3.18 35.01
C ARG A 85 16.02 -2.78 35.08
N ARG A 86 16.48 -1.86 34.20
CA ARG A 86 17.86 -1.36 34.23
C ARG A 86 18.19 -0.68 35.56
N ARG A 87 17.29 0.16 36.09
CA ARG A 87 17.45 0.81 37.41
C ARG A 87 17.56 -0.21 38.55
N LEU A 88 16.75 -1.26 38.49
CA LEU A 88 16.75 -2.35 39.48
C LEU A 88 17.86 -3.41 39.22
N ARG A 89 18.72 -3.22 38.22
CA ARG A 89 19.75 -4.17 37.79
C ARG A 89 19.21 -5.58 37.52
N LEU A 90 17.95 -5.67 37.09
CA LEU A 90 17.34 -6.93 36.66
C LEU A 90 17.87 -7.34 35.28
N PRO A 91 17.84 -8.64 34.94
CA PRO A 91 18.17 -9.09 33.58
C PRO A 91 17.38 -8.30 32.52
N ARG A 92 18.00 -8.03 31.36
CA ARG A 92 17.34 -7.34 30.24
C ARG A 92 16.19 -8.13 29.60
N ARG A 93 15.94 -9.35 30.06
CA ARG A 93 14.81 -10.17 29.63
C ARG A 93 13.55 -9.71 30.35
N GLY A 94 12.48 -9.46 29.61
CA GLY A 94 11.19 -9.11 30.18
C GLY A 94 10.33 -8.32 29.19
N PRO A 95 9.08 -8.02 29.59
CA PRO A 95 8.12 -7.35 28.73
C PRO A 95 8.62 -5.98 28.27
N LEU A 96 8.47 -5.70 26.98
CA LEU A 96 8.66 -4.37 26.38
C LEU A 96 7.37 -4.00 25.66
N VAL A 97 6.74 -2.90 26.05
CA VAL A 97 5.55 -2.38 25.38
C VAL A 97 5.96 -1.26 24.43
N SER A 98 5.45 -1.31 23.20
CA SER A 98 5.66 -0.26 22.19
C SER A 98 4.35 0.05 21.46
N TRP A 99 4.26 1.24 20.89
CA TRP A 99 3.15 1.67 20.04
C TRP A 99 3.68 2.04 18.66
N HIS A 100 3.04 1.56 17.61
CA HIS A 100 3.41 1.80 16.22
C HIS A 100 2.20 2.31 15.46
N SER A 101 2.30 3.44 14.77
CA SER A 101 1.20 3.97 13.97
C SER A 101 1.68 4.68 12.71
N TYR A 102 0.84 4.60 11.68
CA TYR A 102 0.97 5.35 10.44
C TYR A 102 -0.41 5.88 10.04
N LEU A 103 -0.54 7.20 10.11
CA LEU A 103 -1.73 7.94 9.72
C LEU A 103 -1.47 8.66 8.39
N ARG A 104 -2.49 8.76 7.55
CA ARG A 104 -2.47 9.57 6.32
C ARG A 104 -3.76 10.35 6.20
N VAL A 105 -3.70 11.66 5.98
CA VAL A 105 -4.82 12.51 5.62
C VAL A 105 -4.64 12.91 4.17
N ASP A 106 -5.56 12.51 3.30
CA ASP A 106 -5.64 12.96 1.92
C ASP A 106 -6.79 13.97 1.80
N HIS A 107 -6.58 15.08 1.10
CA HIS A 107 -7.60 16.09 0.85
C HIS A 107 -7.45 16.60 -0.58
N ASP A 108 -8.48 16.37 -1.39
CA ASP A 108 -8.48 16.73 -2.79
C ASP A 108 -9.48 17.87 -3.07
N PHE A 109 -9.03 18.92 -3.73
CA PHE A 109 -9.85 20.08 -4.13
C PHE A 109 -9.54 20.49 -5.58
N GLY A 110 -10.42 21.28 -6.19
CA GLY A 110 -10.26 21.74 -7.58
C GLY A 110 -11.53 21.60 -8.41
N SER A 111 -11.43 21.90 -9.71
CA SER A 111 -12.56 21.85 -10.62
C SER A 111 -13.06 20.42 -10.83
N TYR A 112 -12.26 19.39 -10.54
CA TYR A 112 -12.70 17.98 -10.57
C TYR A 112 -13.92 17.68 -9.66
N ALA A 113 -14.15 18.47 -8.62
CA ALA A 113 -15.26 18.27 -7.69
C ALA A 113 -16.57 18.92 -8.15
N ALA A 114 -16.50 20.04 -8.90
CA ALA A 114 -17.66 20.91 -9.14
C ALA A 114 -17.79 21.41 -10.58
N ALA A 115 -16.85 21.06 -11.48
CA ALA A 115 -16.94 21.47 -12.88
C ALA A 115 -18.16 20.83 -13.53
N PRO A 116 -18.95 21.60 -14.30
CA PRO A 116 -20.06 21.05 -15.06
C PRO A 116 -19.52 20.17 -16.18
N VAL A 117 -19.94 18.91 -16.19
CA VAL A 117 -19.79 17.97 -17.30
C VAL A 117 -21.12 17.90 -18.03
N THR A 118 -21.09 18.02 -19.35
CA THR A 118 -22.31 17.87 -20.18
C THR A 118 -22.40 16.43 -20.64
N LEU A 119 -23.49 15.74 -20.29
CA LEU A 119 -23.74 14.36 -20.71
C LEU A 119 -24.15 14.29 -22.18
N THR A 120 -24.03 13.09 -22.76
CA THR A 120 -24.48 12.75 -24.12
C THR A 120 -25.24 11.43 -24.13
N GLY A 121 -25.93 11.11 -25.23
CA GLY A 121 -26.81 9.93 -25.32
C GLY A 121 -28.26 10.27 -24.95
N ALA A 122 -28.94 9.36 -24.26
CA ALA A 122 -30.34 9.55 -23.83
C ALA A 122 -30.54 10.82 -22.97
N ASP A 123 -29.49 11.24 -22.25
CA ASP A 123 -29.48 12.41 -21.36
C ASP A 123 -28.71 13.62 -21.93
N ALA A 124 -28.52 13.69 -23.25
CA ALA A 124 -27.73 14.72 -23.90
C ALA A 124 -28.17 16.15 -23.53
N GLY A 125 -27.21 16.99 -23.12
CA GLY A 125 -27.45 18.38 -22.73
C GLY A 125 -27.69 18.61 -21.23
N THR A 126 -27.82 17.54 -20.45
CA THR A 126 -27.87 17.64 -18.99
C THR A 126 -26.48 18.01 -18.45
N ARG A 127 -26.42 19.07 -17.64
CA ARG A 127 -25.21 19.46 -16.91
C ARG A 127 -25.23 18.82 -15.54
N VAL A 128 -24.22 18.02 -15.25
CA VAL A 128 -23.99 17.40 -13.94
C VAL A 128 -22.62 17.82 -13.42
N SER A 129 -22.36 17.73 -12.12
CA SER A 129 -20.99 17.93 -11.64
C SER A 129 -20.09 16.79 -12.10
N ALA A 130 -18.78 17.03 -12.19
CA ALA A 130 -17.81 15.98 -12.51
C ALA A 130 -17.84 14.82 -11.49
N LEU A 131 -18.18 15.08 -10.22
CA LEU A 131 -18.40 14.04 -9.22
C LEU A 131 -19.68 13.24 -9.47
N ASP A 132 -20.76 13.88 -9.89
CA ASP A 132 -22.00 13.16 -10.24
C ASP A 132 -21.79 12.26 -11.47
N ALA A 133 -20.96 12.70 -12.43
CA ALA A 133 -20.64 11.94 -13.62
C ALA A 133 -19.61 10.83 -13.38
N ILE A 134 -18.67 11.03 -12.44
CA ILE A 134 -17.56 10.13 -12.13
C ILE A 134 -17.38 10.08 -10.60
N PRO A 135 -18.22 9.34 -9.87
CA PRO A 135 -18.21 9.33 -8.41
C PRO A 135 -16.89 8.83 -7.79
N GLU A 136 -16.13 8.01 -8.52
CA GLU A 136 -14.83 7.49 -8.12
C GLU A 136 -13.80 8.63 -7.91
N LEU A 137 -14.08 9.83 -8.45
CA LEU A 137 -13.30 11.02 -8.14
C LEU A 137 -13.47 11.48 -6.68
N GLY A 138 -14.60 11.17 -6.04
CA GLY A 138 -14.97 11.63 -4.70
C GLY A 138 -14.32 10.86 -3.55
N ASP A 139 -13.81 9.65 -3.80
CA ASP A 139 -13.31 8.71 -2.77
C ASP A 139 -12.09 9.23 -1.98
N ASP A 140 -11.39 10.23 -2.52
CA ASP A 140 -10.22 10.86 -1.90
C ASP A 140 -10.43 12.37 -1.59
N SER A 141 -11.67 12.88 -1.63
CA SER A 141 -11.95 14.32 -1.40
C SER A 141 -11.53 14.80 -0.01
N LEU A 142 -11.77 14.00 1.03
CA LEU A 142 -11.19 14.13 2.37
C LEU A 142 -11.17 12.75 3.04
N GLY A 143 -10.00 12.11 3.08
CA GLY A 143 -9.80 10.78 3.66
C GLY A 143 -8.81 10.82 4.83
N LEU A 144 -9.23 10.40 6.02
CA LEU A 144 -8.31 10.01 7.09
C LEU A 144 -8.09 8.49 7.01
N HIS A 145 -6.86 8.06 6.78
CA HIS A 145 -6.49 6.65 6.71
C HIS A 145 -5.55 6.30 7.86
N VAL A 146 -5.87 5.22 8.58
CA VAL A 146 -4.93 4.56 9.50
C VAL A 146 -4.39 3.35 8.76
N LEU A 147 -3.19 3.45 8.20
CA LEU A 147 -2.58 2.33 7.48
C LEU A 147 -2.28 1.18 8.45
N TYR A 148 -1.71 1.52 9.61
CA TYR A 148 -1.59 0.64 10.76
C TYR A 148 -1.52 1.44 12.06
N GLY A 149 -1.84 0.79 13.18
CA GLY A 149 -1.93 1.39 14.50
C GLY A 149 -2.09 0.30 15.54
N TYR A 150 -1.00 -0.12 16.17
CA TYR A 150 -1.00 -1.25 17.10
C TYR A 150 -0.06 -1.06 18.28
N ALA A 151 -0.47 -1.61 19.41
CA ALA A 151 0.39 -1.84 20.57
C ALA A 151 1.09 -3.20 20.40
N ARG A 152 2.38 -3.26 20.73
CA ARG A 152 3.19 -4.48 20.69
C ARG A 152 3.82 -4.74 22.05
N VAL A 153 3.67 -5.95 22.55
CA VAL A 153 4.30 -6.44 23.77
C VAL A 153 5.29 -7.55 23.39
N ASP A 154 6.58 -7.26 23.45
CA ASP A 154 7.65 -8.24 23.26
C ASP A 154 8.14 -8.76 24.60
N GLY A 155 8.95 -9.82 24.60
CA GLY A 155 9.69 -10.22 25.79
C GLY A 155 8.88 -11.03 26.82
N LEU A 156 7.64 -11.41 26.49
CA LEU A 156 6.80 -12.27 27.33
C LEU A 156 7.37 -13.69 27.37
N ALA A 157 7.14 -14.42 28.49
CA ALA A 157 7.63 -15.78 28.71
C ALA A 157 9.13 -15.93 28.36
N ASP A 158 9.99 -15.12 28.98
CA ASP A 158 11.43 -15.06 28.74
C ASP A 158 11.83 -14.75 27.28
N GLY A 159 11.05 -13.92 26.60
CA GLY A 159 11.28 -13.54 25.21
C GLY A 159 10.91 -14.61 24.20
N ARG A 160 10.08 -15.59 24.60
CA ARG A 160 9.51 -16.59 23.69
C ARG A 160 8.20 -16.13 23.09
N LEU A 161 7.51 -15.16 23.70
CA LEU A 161 6.20 -14.71 23.27
C LEU A 161 6.21 -13.21 22.93
N ALA A 162 5.56 -12.87 21.82
CA ALA A 162 5.25 -11.50 21.44
C ALA A 162 3.77 -11.39 21.06
N LEU A 163 3.13 -10.28 21.42
CA LEU A 163 1.73 -9.98 21.13
C LEU A 163 1.62 -8.62 20.45
N GLN A 164 0.78 -8.50 19.44
CA GLN A 164 0.39 -7.24 18.80
C GLN A 164 -1.13 -7.11 18.86
N LEU A 165 -1.62 -5.92 19.17
CA LEU A 165 -3.05 -5.60 19.31
C LEU A 165 -3.35 -4.28 18.59
N GLY A 166 -4.36 -4.29 17.71
CA GLY A 166 -4.77 -3.14 16.91
C GLY A 166 -4.69 -3.43 15.41
N ARG A 167 -4.59 -2.37 14.61
CA ARG A 167 -4.52 -2.46 13.16
C ARG A 167 -3.12 -2.83 12.68
N GLN A 168 -3.01 -3.88 11.90
CA GLN A 168 -1.75 -4.44 11.45
C GLN A 168 -1.77 -4.64 9.93
N LEU A 169 -0.62 -4.43 9.28
CA LEU A 169 -0.41 -4.76 7.87
C LEU A 169 0.37 -6.08 7.79
N HIS A 170 -0.19 -7.05 7.10
CA HIS A 170 0.39 -8.37 6.90
C HIS A 170 0.89 -8.51 5.47
N LEU A 171 2.07 -9.09 5.32
CA LEU A 171 2.61 -9.56 4.04
C LEU A 171 2.76 -11.08 4.13
N GLU A 172 2.15 -11.80 3.19
CA GLU A 172 2.12 -13.26 3.16
C GLU A 172 2.17 -13.72 1.71
N ALA A 173 3.12 -14.57 1.31
CA ALA A 173 3.19 -15.28 0.02
C ALA A 173 2.37 -14.62 -1.13
N PHE A 174 2.89 -13.51 -1.69
CA PHE A 174 2.28 -12.71 -2.76
C PHE A 174 1.06 -11.81 -2.40
N ASP A 175 0.73 -11.70 -1.13
CA ASP A 175 -0.45 -11.01 -0.60
C ASP A 175 -0.06 -9.91 0.39
N VAL A 176 -0.80 -8.81 0.35
CA VAL A 176 -0.69 -7.71 1.32
C VAL A 176 -2.09 -7.33 1.77
N TRP A 177 -2.33 -7.34 3.08
CA TRP A 177 -3.67 -7.13 3.63
C TRP A 177 -3.59 -6.54 5.04
N ALA A 178 -4.69 -5.98 5.53
CA ALA A 178 -4.74 -5.37 6.85
C ALA A 178 -5.79 -6.02 7.77
N LEU A 179 -5.48 -6.07 9.06
CA LEU A 179 -6.29 -6.70 10.12
C LEU A 179 -6.43 -5.76 11.31
N ASP A 180 -7.66 -5.54 11.76
CA ASP A 180 -7.95 -5.00 13.08
C ASP A 180 -8.13 -6.15 14.06
N GLY A 181 -7.11 -6.43 14.88
CA GLY A 181 -7.17 -7.58 15.76
C GLY A 181 -5.91 -7.84 16.57
N ALA A 182 -5.69 -9.12 16.84
CA ALA A 182 -4.55 -9.61 17.61
C ALA A 182 -3.65 -10.48 16.75
N HIS A 183 -2.34 -10.39 16.98
CA HIS A 183 -1.34 -11.27 16.42
C HIS A 183 -0.37 -11.72 17.50
N LEU A 184 -0.22 -13.03 17.63
CA LEU A 184 0.61 -13.70 18.60
C LEU A 184 1.75 -14.40 17.88
N ARG A 185 2.97 -14.29 18.39
CA ARG A 185 4.13 -15.07 17.94
C ARG A 185 4.79 -15.76 19.12
N ALA A 186 4.86 -17.09 19.08
CA ALA A 186 5.42 -17.94 20.12
C ALA A 186 6.56 -18.80 19.57
N ARG A 187 7.76 -18.70 20.15
CA ARG A 187 8.89 -19.60 19.87
C ARG A 187 8.67 -20.94 20.57
N VAL A 188 8.80 -22.04 19.84
CA VAL A 188 8.62 -23.39 20.38
C VAL A 188 9.87 -23.77 21.20
N PRO A 189 9.74 -24.15 22.49
CA PRO A 189 10.88 -24.54 23.30
C PRO A 189 11.64 -25.73 22.71
N GLY A 190 12.95 -25.62 22.57
CA GLY A 190 13.80 -26.70 22.08
C GLY A 190 13.72 -26.98 20.57
N ALA A 191 12.85 -26.26 19.84
CA ALA A 191 12.73 -26.39 18.40
C ALA A 191 13.01 -25.05 17.71
N PRO A 192 13.66 -25.05 16.53
CA PRO A 192 14.05 -23.82 15.85
C PRO A 192 12.91 -23.27 14.98
N VAL A 193 11.70 -23.22 15.56
CA VAL A 193 10.46 -22.81 14.91
C VAL A 193 9.65 -21.89 15.81
N ALA A 194 8.86 -21.01 15.20
CA ALA A 194 7.86 -20.19 15.87
C ALA A 194 6.48 -20.44 15.27
N LEU A 195 5.48 -20.50 16.13
CA LEU A 195 4.07 -20.45 15.79
C LEU A 195 3.61 -19.00 15.79
N GLU A 196 2.91 -18.60 14.74
CA GLU A 196 2.19 -17.33 14.66
C GLU A 196 0.70 -17.62 14.55
N ALA A 197 -0.12 -16.80 15.21
CA ALA A 197 -1.56 -16.87 15.16
C ALA A 197 -2.13 -15.46 15.11
N TRP A 198 -3.12 -15.23 14.27
CA TRP A 198 -3.80 -13.94 14.21
C TRP A 198 -5.31 -14.12 14.07
N ALA A 199 -6.06 -13.18 14.62
CA ALA A 199 -7.50 -13.14 14.53
C ALA A 199 -8.00 -11.70 14.70
N GLY A 200 -9.04 -11.34 13.93
CA GLY A 200 -9.61 -9.99 13.97
C GLY A 200 -10.61 -9.76 12.84
N LEU A 201 -10.83 -8.50 12.51
CA LEU A 201 -11.66 -8.07 11.38
C LEU A 201 -10.73 -7.58 10.26
N ARG A 202 -10.88 -8.14 9.05
CA ARG A 202 -10.13 -7.62 7.90
C ARG A 202 -10.58 -6.20 7.61
N VAL A 203 -9.59 -5.32 7.43
CA VAL A 203 -9.86 -3.93 7.09
C VAL A 203 -10.35 -3.89 5.65
N ARG A 204 -11.59 -3.43 5.46
CA ARG A 204 -12.18 -3.07 4.16
C ARG A 204 -12.48 -1.59 4.12
N ASP A 205 -12.69 -1.14 2.91
CA ASP A 205 -12.95 0.22 2.48
C ASP A 205 -14.09 1.00 3.18
N ALA A 206 -15.07 0.35 3.82
CA ALA A 206 -16.07 1.03 4.67
C ALA A 206 -15.52 1.49 6.03
N SER A 207 -14.35 1.02 6.44
CA SER A 207 -13.73 1.49 7.67
C SER A 207 -13.31 2.96 7.46
N PRO A 208 -13.67 3.91 8.34
CA PRO A 208 -13.34 5.35 8.21
C PRO A 208 -11.82 5.65 8.29
N VAL A 209 -11.02 4.58 8.23
CA VAL A 209 -9.58 4.54 8.39
C VAL A 209 -8.94 3.57 7.39
N ALA A 210 -9.71 2.86 6.55
CA ALA A 210 -9.18 1.98 5.51
C ALA A 210 -8.62 2.81 4.34
N PRO A 211 -7.47 2.43 3.79
CA PRO A 211 -6.99 2.97 2.53
C PRO A 211 -7.53 2.13 1.36
N SER A 212 -8.38 2.74 0.51
CA SER A 212 -8.84 2.19 -0.78
C SER A 212 -7.72 1.71 -1.70
N ARG A 213 -6.51 2.26 -1.49
CA ARG A 213 -5.31 1.91 -2.28
C ARG A 213 -4.56 0.67 -1.81
N LEU A 214 -4.91 0.06 -0.66
CA LEU A 214 -4.28 -1.19 -0.19
C LEU A 214 -5.18 -2.41 -0.32
N GLU A 215 -6.33 -2.29 -0.96
CA GLU A 215 -7.09 -3.45 -1.41
C GLU A 215 -6.32 -4.14 -2.54
N LEU A 216 -6.39 -5.47 -2.57
CA LEU A 216 -5.44 -6.32 -3.30
C LEU A 216 -5.48 -6.14 -4.82
N ASP A 217 -6.50 -5.48 -5.32
CA ASP A 217 -6.79 -5.23 -6.72
C ASP A 217 -6.60 -3.75 -7.12
N GLY A 218 -6.48 -2.82 -6.16
CA GLY A 218 -6.34 -1.38 -6.44
C GLY A 218 -7.50 -0.79 -7.24
N THR A 219 -8.60 -1.52 -7.37
CA THR A 219 -9.77 -1.22 -8.21
C THR A 219 -11.10 -1.55 -7.53
N SER A 220 -11.08 -2.00 -6.28
CA SER A 220 -12.26 -2.37 -5.48
C SER A 220 -13.05 -1.14 -4.95
N GLY A 221 -13.04 -0.04 -5.71
CA GLY A 221 -14.24 0.80 -5.81
C GLY A 221 -15.35 0.07 -6.58
N ALA A 222 -15.53 -1.23 -6.32
CA ALA A 222 -16.30 -2.14 -7.15
C ALA A 222 -17.70 -1.57 -7.37
N ASP A 223 -18.13 -1.55 -8.64
CA ASP A 223 -19.52 -1.55 -9.06
C ASP A 223 -20.29 -2.52 -8.16
N CYS A 224 -20.93 -2.02 -7.11
CA CYS A 224 -21.74 -2.87 -6.27
C CYS A 224 -22.94 -3.28 -7.14
N ARG A 225 -23.09 -4.59 -7.31
CA ARG A 225 -24.15 -5.19 -8.09
C ARG A 225 -25.04 -6.01 -7.18
N GLU A 226 -26.33 -5.91 -7.40
CA GLU A 226 -27.38 -6.69 -6.78
C GLU A 226 -27.85 -7.74 -7.76
N TYR A 227 -27.98 -8.99 -7.31
CA TYR A 227 -28.69 -9.99 -8.08
C TYR A 227 -30.19 -9.69 -7.96
N VAL A 228 -30.79 -9.20 -9.04
CA VAL A 228 -32.22 -8.93 -9.09
C VAL A 228 -32.91 -10.19 -9.57
N GLU A 229 -33.74 -10.76 -8.70
CA GLU A 229 -34.52 -11.97 -9.00
C GLU A 229 -35.47 -11.71 -10.19
N ALA A 230 -35.57 -12.70 -11.08
CA ALA A 230 -36.58 -12.70 -12.14
C ALA A 230 -37.82 -13.47 -11.70
N VAL A 231 -38.89 -13.39 -12.49
CA VAL A 231 -40.16 -14.10 -12.22
C VAL A 231 -39.97 -15.63 -12.13
N SER A 232 -38.93 -16.17 -12.76
CA SER A 232 -38.58 -17.60 -12.71
C SER A 232 -37.32 -17.82 -11.86
N PRO A 233 -37.34 -18.81 -10.94
CA PRO A 233 -36.17 -19.24 -10.20
C PRO A 233 -34.92 -19.44 -11.06
N GLY A 234 -33.81 -18.82 -10.67
CA GLY A 234 -32.52 -18.88 -11.36
C GLY A 234 -32.41 -18.05 -12.66
N ALA A 235 -33.44 -17.29 -13.03
CA ALA A 235 -33.42 -16.43 -14.21
C ALA A 235 -33.11 -14.95 -13.89
N GLY A 236 -32.78 -14.63 -12.63
CA GLY A 236 -32.36 -13.29 -12.22
C GLY A 236 -31.02 -12.88 -12.83
N GLU A 237 -30.70 -11.59 -12.75
CA GLU A 237 -29.48 -11.01 -13.30
C GLU A 237 -28.78 -10.06 -12.32
N TRP A 238 -27.45 -9.99 -12.40
CA TRP A 238 -26.67 -9.02 -11.63
C TRP A 238 -26.82 -7.63 -12.25
N ARG A 239 -27.50 -6.73 -11.56
CA ARG A 239 -27.68 -5.32 -11.95
C ARG A 239 -26.81 -4.40 -11.09
N LEU A 240 -26.34 -3.31 -11.68
CA LEU A 240 -25.78 -2.20 -10.91
C LEU A 240 -26.83 -1.64 -9.96
N ILE A 241 -26.42 -1.22 -8.76
CA ILE A 241 -27.33 -0.56 -7.81
C ILE A 241 -27.93 0.68 -8.48
N ASP A 242 -29.26 0.71 -8.64
CA ASP A 242 -29.96 1.86 -9.19
C ASP A 242 -29.90 3.04 -8.19
N ARG A 243 -29.03 4.00 -8.51
CA ARG A 243 -28.77 5.20 -7.71
C ARG A 243 -29.98 6.13 -7.63
N SER A 244 -30.94 6.02 -8.56
CA SER A 244 -32.14 6.88 -8.60
C SER A 244 -33.14 6.59 -7.47
N LEU A 245 -33.02 5.42 -6.83
CA LEU A 245 -33.92 4.93 -5.79
C LEU A 245 -33.45 5.22 -4.35
N LEU A 246 -32.34 5.94 -4.18
CA LEU A 246 -31.75 6.24 -2.88
C LEU A 246 -32.23 7.63 -2.40
N VAL A 247 -32.95 7.61 -1.27
CA VAL A 247 -33.77 8.73 -0.74
C VAL A 247 -32.94 9.95 -0.28
N GLU A 248 -31.61 9.82 -0.13
CA GLU A 248 -30.73 10.95 0.17
C GLU A 248 -29.85 11.31 -1.02
N ARG A 249 -30.23 12.34 -1.78
CA ARG A 249 -29.39 12.99 -2.80
C ARG A 249 -28.21 13.72 -2.16
N ARG A 250 -27.25 12.94 -1.69
CA ARG A 250 -25.84 13.26 -1.43
C ARG A 250 -25.10 13.75 -2.69
N PRO A 251 -24.75 15.03 -2.93
CA PRO A 251 -23.91 15.40 -4.08
C PRO A 251 -22.50 14.76 -4.06
N LEU A 252 -22.18 14.04 -2.98
CA LEU A 252 -20.91 13.35 -2.74
C LEU A 252 -21.12 11.85 -2.44
N ALA A 253 -22.33 11.32 -2.63
CA ALA A 253 -22.63 9.92 -2.32
C ALA A 253 -22.22 9.00 -3.47
N SER A 254 -21.10 8.30 -3.30
CA SER A 254 -20.70 7.14 -4.09
C SER A 254 -21.61 5.93 -3.81
N ASP A 255 -21.83 5.05 -4.79
CA ASP A 255 -22.52 3.75 -4.60
C ASP A 255 -21.84 2.87 -3.52
N LEU A 256 -20.57 3.16 -3.26
CA LEU A 256 -19.80 2.70 -2.13
C LEU A 256 -20.47 2.91 -0.76
N TYR A 257 -21.33 3.93 -0.57
CA TYR A 257 -22.02 4.18 0.71
C TYR A 257 -23.18 3.22 0.98
N VAL A 258 -23.71 2.57 -0.05
CA VAL A 258 -24.87 1.67 0.06
C VAL A 258 -24.50 0.21 -0.06
N CYS A 259 -23.26 -0.12 -0.42
CA CYS A 259 -22.79 -1.48 -0.61
C CYS A 259 -22.75 -2.30 0.71
N PRO A 260 -23.68 -3.24 0.96
CA PRO A 260 -23.77 -3.97 2.21
C PRO A 260 -22.56 -4.91 2.38
N GLN A 261 -21.95 -5.36 1.27
CA GLN A 261 -20.71 -6.15 1.29
C GLN A 261 -19.53 -5.39 1.91
N ARG A 262 -19.47 -4.04 1.77
CA ARG A 262 -18.40 -3.22 2.36
C ARG A 262 -18.58 -3.07 3.86
N ALA A 263 -19.82 -2.96 4.33
CA ALA A 263 -20.15 -2.87 5.75
C ALA A 263 -20.17 -4.23 6.46
N ALA A 264 -20.15 -5.34 5.71
CA ALA A 264 -20.17 -6.68 6.28
C ALA A 264 -18.91 -6.94 7.12
N TRP A 265 -19.11 -7.43 8.34
CA TRP A 265 -18.00 -7.87 9.17
C TRP A 265 -17.29 -9.04 8.52
N THR A 266 -15.96 -8.93 8.43
CA THR A 266 -15.10 -9.90 7.77
C THR A 266 -14.12 -10.50 8.78
N PRO A 267 -14.59 -11.35 9.72
CA PRO A 267 -13.69 -12.08 10.60
C PRO A 267 -12.65 -12.85 9.78
N THR A 268 -11.39 -12.58 10.11
CA THR A 268 -10.23 -13.23 9.51
C THR A 268 -9.40 -13.82 10.63
N ALA A 269 -9.04 -15.09 10.46
CA ALA A 269 -8.14 -15.79 11.35
C ALA A 269 -7.13 -16.59 10.54
N GLY A 270 -5.96 -16.82 11.14
CA GLY A 270 -4.93 -17.61 10.51
C GLY A 270 -3.81 -18.02 11.46
N LEU A 271 -2.99 -18.92 10.95
CA LEU A 271 -1.89 -19.55 11.65
C LEU A 271 -0.69 -19.60 10.70
N ALA A 272 0.52 -19.48 11.24
CA ALA A 272 1.73 -19.78 10.49
C ALA A 272 2.77 -20.50 11.34
N LEU A 273 3.57 -21.33 10.70
CA LEU A 273 4.78 -21.91 11.26
C LEU A 273 5.97 -21.32 10.51
N ALA A 274 6.93 -20.75 11.22
CA ALA A 274 8.11 -20.13 10.63
C ALA A 274 9.40 -20.65 11.27
N SER A 275 10.47 -20.82 10.50
CA SER A 275 11.79 -21.10 11.06
C SER A 275 12.32 -19.89 11.83
N VAL A 276 13.05 -20.13 12.92
CA VAL A 276 13.69 -19.08 13.72
C VAL A 276 15.07 -19.54 14.14
N GLY A 277 16.08 -18.69 13.89
CA GLY A 277 17.46 -18.98 14.28
C GLY A 277 18.11 -20.10 13.46
N LEU A 278 17.51 -20.53 12.35
CA LEU A 278 18.07 -21.50 11.41
C LEU A 278 18.88 -20.85 10.31
N GLU A 279 19.59 -19.74 10.54
CA GLU A 279 20.41 -19.17 9.47
C GLU A 279 21.37 -20.24 8.91
N PRO A 280 21.30 -20.55 7.60
CA PRO A 280 20.82 -19.69 6.51
C PRO A 280 19.43 -20.03 5.91
N VAL A 281 18.61 -20.81 6.60
CA VAL A 281 17.29 -21.34 6.19
C VAL A 281 16.13 -20.51 6.76
N GLU A 282 15.33 -19.95 5.87
CA GLU A 282 14.06 -19.28 6.13
C GLU A 282 12.93 -20.14 5.55
N LEU A 283 12.03 -20.63 6.40
CA LEU A 283 10.85 -21.39 5.99
C LEU A 283 9.62 -20.77 6.65
N ARG A 284 8.52 -20.68 5.92
CA ARG A 284 7.22 -20.26 6.46
C ARG A 284 6.10 -21.03 5.76
N VAL A 285 5.14 -21.54 6.52
CA VAL A 285 3.86 -22.04 5.99
C VAL A 285 2.76 -21.35 6.75
N SER A 286 1.76 -20.85 6.05
CA SER A 286 0.66 -20.06 6.61
C SER A 286 -0.68 -20.49 6.06
N TYR A 287 -1.72 -20.37 6.87
CA TYR A 287 -3.09 -20.59 6.50
C TYR A 287 -3.92 -19.40 6.98
N ARG A 288 -4.81 -18.90 6.12
CA ARG A 288 -5.72 -17.80 6.43
C ARG A 288 -7.12 -18.12 5.93
N ARG A 289 -8.12 -17.85 6.75
CA ARG A 289 -9.52 -17.87 6.36
C ARG A 289 -10.18 -16.53 6.67
N THR A 290 -10.90 -16.01 5.70
CA THR A 290 -11.76 -14.84 5.83
C THR A 290 -13.19 -15.28 5.57
N SER A 291 -14.11 -14.86 6.41
CA SER A 291 -15.53 -15.15 6.26
C SER A 291 -16.31 -13.86 6.47
N SER A 292 -17.50 -13.77 5.90
CA SER A 292 -18.40 -12.64 6.15
C SER A 292 -19.83 -13.12 6.26
N ARG A 293 -20.69 -12.28 6.83
CA ARG A 293 -22.13 -12.52 6.72
C ARG A 293 -22.52 -12.36 5.27
N SER A 294 -23.42 -13.22 4.80
CA SER A 294 -24.07 -12.99 3.51
C SER A 294 -24.70 -11.61 3.54
N ALA A 295 -24.36 -10.81 2.54
CA ALA A 295 -24.80 -9.44 2.47
C ALA A 295 -26.33 -9.43 2.35
N GLY A 296 -26.99 -8.70 3.26
CA GLY A 296 -28.44 -8.55 3.27
C GLY A 296 -28.92 -7.59 2.19
N LEU A 297 -30.23 -7.36 2.15
CA LEU A 297 -30.90 -6.46 1.22
C LEU A 297 -30.31 -5.05 1.21
N LEU A 298 -30.35 -4.41 0.04
CA LEU A 298 -30.05 -2.99 -0.14
C LEU A 298 -31.18 -2.10 0.36
N GLY A 299 -31.21 -1.87 1.68
CA GLY A 299 -32.18 -0.99 2.34
C GLY A 299 -33.36 -1.72 2.98
N ALA A 300 -34.37 -0.97 3.43
CA ALA A 300 -35.52 -1.49 4.19
C ALA A 300 -36.77 -1.81 3.35
N ALA A 301 -36.71 -1.64 2.03
CA ALA A 301 -37.88 -1.74 1.16
C ALA A 301 -37.82 -3.00 0.31
N ASP A 302 -38.87 -3.80 0.41
CA ASP A 302 -39.26 -4.77 -0.60
C ASP A 302 -39.60 -3.98 -1.87
N ARG A 303 -38.64 -3.90 -2.81
CA ARG A 303 -38.72 -3.05 -4.02
C ARG A 303 -39.24 -3.79 -5.24
N LEU A 304 -39.51 -5.09 -5.10
CA LEU A 304 -39.97 -5.97 -6.15
C LEU A 304 -41.39 -6.45 -5.81
N ASP A 305 -42.16 -6.86 -6.83
CA ASP A 305 -43.49 -7.46 -6.63
C ASP A 305 -43.41 -8.83 -5.89
N TYR A 306 -42.20 -9.35 -5.69
CA TYR A 306 -41.86 -10.55 -4.93
C TYR A 306 -40.82 -10.20 -3.85
N PRO A 307 -40.83 -10.86 -2.68
CA PRO A 307 -39.92 -10.56 -1.59
C PRO A 307 -38.47 -10.71 -2.03
N ASP A 308 -37.74 -9.61 -2.12
CA ASP A 308 -36.30 -9.63 -2.33
C ASP A 308 -35.63 -10.27 -1.10
N LEU A 309 -34.82 -11.31 -1.31
CA LEU A 309 -34.15 -12.06 -0.23
C LEU A 309 -32.64 -11.80 -0.16
N GLY A 310 -32.10 -10.88 -0.97
CA GLY A 310 -30.74 -10.35 -0.86
C GLY A 310 -29.89 -10.49 -2.13
N LEU A 311 -28.63 -10.07 -2.01
CA LEU A 311 -27.64 -9.97 -3.11
C LEU A 311 -27.27 -11.30 -3.79
N TYR A 312 -27.73 -12.44 -3.27
CA TYR A 312 -27.50 -13.77 -3.85
C TYR A 312 -28.85 -14.45 -4.04
N PRO A 313 -29.01 -15.29 -5.09
CA PRO A 313 -30.25 -16.05 -5.27
C PRO A 313 -30.56 -16.83 -3.99
N ASN A 314 -31.60 -16.42 -3.28
CA ASN A 314 -32.02 -17.01 -2.00
C ASN A 314 -33.49 -17.43 -2.05
N GLU A 315 -33.99 -17.69 -3.26
CA GLU A 315 -35.38 -17.99 -3.62
C GLU A 315 -36.08 -19.04 -2.75
N VAL A 316 -35.34 -19.96 -2.11
CA VAL A 316 -35.87 -20.97 -1.16
C VAL A 316 -35.11 -21.03 0.17
N GLY A 317 -34.38 -19.96 0.55
CA GLY A 317 -33.60 -19.92 1.79
C GLY A 317 -32.25 -20.66 1.71
N GLN A 318 -31.73 -20.89 0.50
CA GLN A 318 -30.47 -21.61 0.28
C GLN A 318 -29.22 -20.83 0.70
N THR A 319 -29.28 -19.51 0.82
CA THR A 319 -28.09 -18.70 1.12
C THR A 319 -27.75 -18.82 2.60
N PRO A 320 -26.57 -19.35 2.94
CA PRO A 320 -26.17 -19.46 4.34
C PRO A 320 -26.04 -18.07 4.96
N ARG A 321 -26.27 -17.92 6.26
CA ARG A 321 -26.08 -16.62 6.96
C ARG A 321 -24.63 -16.11 6.93
N TRP A 322 -23.68 -17.02 6.68
CA TRP A 322 -22.25 -16.75 6.61
C TRP A 322 -21.63 -17.50 5.44
N GLY A 323 -20.72 -16.84 4.75
CA GLY A 323 -19.92 -17.40 3.65
C GLY A 323 -18.43 -17.32 3.95
N VAL A 324 -17.66 -18.21 3.32
CA VAL A 324 -16.20 -18.07 3.25
C VAL A 324 -15.90 -17.17 2.06
N ASN A 325 -15.33 -16.01 2.31
CA ASN A 325 -14.94 -15.08 1.25
C ASN A 325 -13.61 -15.54 0.65
N GLU A 326 -12.71 -16.02 1.52
CA GLU A 326 -11.37 -16.38 1.10
C GLU A 326 -10.77 -17.43 2.03
N GLU A 327 -10.06 -18.39 1.45
CA GLU A 327 -9.29 -19.37 2.20
C GLU A 327 -7.97 -19.61 1.47
N ARG A 328 -6.84 -19.23 2.09
CA ARG A 328 -5.51 -19.28 1.49
C ARG A 328 -4.57 -20.17 2.30
N LEU A 329 -3.73 -20.89 1.57
CA LEU A 329 -2.55 -21.56 2.09
C LEU A 329 -1.33 -20.95 1.42
N GLY A 330 -0.40 -20.41 2.21
CA GLY A 330 0.87 -19.84 1.76
C GLY A 330 2.05 -20.69 2.20
N ALA A 331 3.09 -20.74 1.38
CA ALA A 331 4.37 -21.33 1.74
C ALA A 331 5.52 -20.50 1.16
N GLU A 332 6.58 -20.33 1.93
CA GLU A 332 7.80 -19.61 1.54
C GLU A 332 9.02 -20.40 2.04
N ALA A 333 10.04 -20.46 1.20
CA ALA A 333 11.31 -21.09 1.50
C ALA A 333 12.46 -20.29 0.89
N ARG A 334 13.53 -20.08 1.66
CA ARG A 334 14.79 -19.51 1.18
C ARG A 334 15.93 -20.16 1.94
N VAL A 335 16.99 -20.53 1.22
CA VAL A 335 18.19 -21.11 1.83
C VAL A 335 19.41 -20.41 1.25
N ALA A 336 20.29 -19.84 2.06
CA ALA A 336 21.54 -19.25 1.57
C ALA A 336 22.74 -20.18 1.80
N VAL A 337 23.27 -20.77 0.73
CA VAL A 337 24.44 -21.66 0.78
C VAL A 337 25.66 -20.95 0.19
N ARG A 338 26.85 -21.23 0.74
CA ARG A 338 28.12 -20.80 0.14
C ARG A 338 28.79 -22.00 -0.54
N ALA A 339 29.07 -21.88 -1.83
CA ALA A 339 29.77 -22.88 -2.63
C ALA A 339 31.04 -22.26 -3.21
N GLY A 340 32.16 -22.39 -2.47
CA GLY A 340 33.42 -21.73 -2.82
C GLY A 340 33.30 -20.18 -2.82
N PRO A 341 33.62 -19.49 -3.93
CA PRO A 341 33.45 -18.05 -4.06
C PRO A 341 31.99 -17.63 -4.31
N ALA A 342 31.09 -18.58 -4.58
CA ALA A 342 29.70 -18.32 -4.90
C ALA A 342 28.83 -18.31 -3.63
N ARG A 343 27.90 -17.35 -3.55
CA ARG A 343 26.73 -17.42 -2.67
C ARG A 343 25.52 -17.82 -3.51
N VAL A 344 24.91 -18.95 -3.19
CA VAL A 344 23.77 -19.52 -3.91
C VAL A 344 22.57 -19.48 -2.97
N THR A 345 21.51 -18.80 -3.37
CA THR A 345 20.31 -18.60 -2.56
C THR A 345 19.08 -19.09 -3.32
N PRO A 346 18.79 -20.41 -3.32
CA PRO A 346 17.51 -20.92 -3.78
C PRO A 346 16.37 -20.33 -2.94
N TRP A 347 15.26 -20.06 -3.61
CA TRP A 347 14.03 -19.60 -2.98
C TRP A 347 12.82 -20.16 -3.72
N ALA A 348 11.72 -20.34 -2.98
CA ALA A 348 10.43 -20.74 -3.51
C ALA A 348 9.32 -20.13 -2.66
N GLN A 349 8.20 -19.82 -3.30
CA GLN A 349 7.00 -19.33 -2.66
C GLN A 349 5.78 -19.81 -3.43
N ALA A 350 4.72 -20.17 -2.72
CA ALA A 350 3.49 -20.69 -3.30
C ALA A 350 2.29 -20.22 -2.49
N ARG A 351 1.17 -20.00 -3.19
CA ARG A 351 -0.12 -19.69 -2.61
C ARG A 351 -1.19 -20.51 -3.32
N ALA A 352 -2.08 -21.08 -2.53
CA ALA A 352 -3.25 -21.80 -3.03
C ALA A 352 -4.53 -21.17 -2.47
N SER A 353 -5.54 -21.07 -3.32
CA SER A 353 -6.94 -20.87 -2.92
C SER A 353 -7.50 -22.23 -2.51
N VAL A 354 -7.72 -22.44 -1.22
CA VAL A 354 -8.31 -23.69 -0.70
C VAL A 354 -9.77 -23.78 -1.14
N ALA A 355 -10.48 -22.64 -1.12
CA ALA A 355 -11.89 -22.59 -1.47
C ALA A 355 -12.14 -22.91 -2.95
N GLU A 356 -11.32 -22.38 -3.85
CA GLU A 356 -11.39 -22.71 -5.29
C GLU A 356 -10.67 -24.01 -5.65
N ARG A 357 -9.87 -24.58 -4.72
CA ARG A 357 -9.01 -25.76 -4.93
C ARG A 357 -7.97 -25.57 -6.04
N VAL A 358 -7.37 -24.38 -6.11
CA VAL A 358 -6.37 -24.04 -7.13
C VAL A 358 -5.10 -23.49 -6.50
N LEU A 359 -3.95 -23.88 -7.06
CA LEU A 359 -2.72 -23.11 -6.88
C LEU A 359 -2.92 -21.82 -7.67
N ASP A 360 -2.90 -20.66 -7.02
CA ASP A 360 -3.17 -19.39 -7.69
C ASP A 360 -1.89 -18.61 -7.97
N ARG A 361 -0.86 -18.77 -7.15
CA ARG A 361 0.47 -18.21 -7.41
C ARG A 361 1.56 -19.16 -6.97
N ALA A 362 2.61 -19.27 -7.76
CA ALA A 362 3.84 -19.90 -7.34
C ALA A 362 5.03 -19.22 -8.00
N ALA A 363 6.17 -19.21 -7.34
CA ALA A 363 7.42 -18.78 -7.93
C ALA A 363 8.59 -19.51 -7.26
N ALA A 364 9.60 -19.83 -8.04
CA ALA A 364 10.84 -20.39 -7.53
C ALA A 364 12.02 -19.88 -8.36
N GLY A 365 13.18 -19.75 -7.73
CA GLY A 365 14.38 -19.29 -8.40
C GLY A 365 15.64 -19.56 -7.60
N VAL A 366 16.78 -19.25 -8.20
CA VAL A 366 18.09 -19.42 -7.55
C VAL A 366 18.93 -18.17 -7.78
N ALA A 367 19.16 -17.38 -6.73
CA ALA A 367 20.06 -16.23 -6.82
C ALA A 367 21.51 -16.68 -6.59
N ILE A 368 22.35 -16.58 -7.62
CA ILE A 368 23.77 -16.94 -7.61
C ILE A 368 24.59 -15.66 -7.66
N ALA A 369 25.44 -15.42 -6.67
CA ALA A 369 26.37 -14.29 -6.65
C ALA A 369 27.82 -14.78 -6.62
N VAL A 370 28.63 -14.35 -7.60
CA VAL A 370 30.06 -14.67 -7.71
C VAL A 370 30.85 -13.39 -7.98
N GLY A 371 31.59 -12.92 -6.98
CA GLY A 371 32.29 -11.64 -7.06
C GLY A 371 31.33 -10.48 -7.33
N ALA A 372 31.47 -9.84 -8.49
CA ALA A 372 30.59 -8.74 -8.92
C ALA A 372 29.41 -9.19 -9.81
N HIS A 373 29.34 -10.49 -10.14
CA HIS A 373 28.27 -11.05 -10.96
C HIS A 373 27.13 -11.55 -10.08
N ARG A 374 25.90 -11.34 -10.53
CA ARG A 374 24.68 -11.95 -10.02
C ARG A 374 23.95 -12.63 -11.17
N LEU A 375 23.41 -13.81 -10.96
CA LEU A 375 22.56 -14.52 -11.91
C LEU A 375 21.36 -15.07 -11.16
N GLU A 376 20.17 -14.93 -11.73
CA GLU A 376 18.92 -15.36 -11.10
C GLU A 376 17.94 -15.90 -12.15
N PRO A 377 18.02 -17.21 -12.47
CA PRO A 377 16.91 -17.90 -13.12
C PRO A 377 15.73 -18.03 -12.16
N GLU A 378 14.53 -17.74 -12.65
CA GLU A 378 13.28 -17.93 -11.92
C GLU A 378 12.15 -18.44 -12.84
N VAL A 379 11.21 -19.16 -12.24
CA VAL A 379 9.91 -19.52 -12.82
C VAL A 379 8.81 -18.91 -11.96
N ARG A 380 7.76 -18.35 -12.59
CA ARG A 380 6.59 -17.81 -11.91
C ARG A 380 5.32 -18.32 -12.56
N TYR A 381 4.43 -18.90 -11.77
CA TYR A 381 3.08 -19.24 -12.17
C TYR A 381 2.09 -18.27 -11.54
N ARG A 382 1.14 -17.78 -12.32
CA ARG A 382 0.05 -16.94 -11.85
C ARG A 382 -1.25 -17.40 -12.50
N ARG A 383 -2.22 -17.75 -11.69
CA ARG A 383 -3.62 -17.90 -12.08
C ARG A 383 -4.40 -16.82 -11.36
N PRO A 384 -5.17 -15.97 -12.08
CA PRO A 384 -6.17 -15.13 -11.44
C PRO A 384 -7.08 -16.03 -10.59
N SER A 385 -7.13 -15.77 -9.30
CA SER A 385 -8.11 -16.33 -8.39
C SER A 385 -8.97 -15.19 -7.92
N PHE A 386 -10.27 -15.45 -7.79
CA PHE A 386 -11.19 -14.49 -7.25
C PHE A 386 -11.15 -14.61 -5.72
N ASP A 387 -11.45 -13.52 -5.03
CA ASP A 387 -12.13 -13.68 -3.75
C ASP A 387 -13.58 -14.06 -4.07
N LEU A 388 -14.18 -14.94 -3.26
CA LEU A 388 -15.51 -15.47 -3.56
C LEU A 388 -16.61 -14.40 -3.46
N ASP A 389 -16.25 -13.16 -3.10
CA ASP A 389 -17.11 -11.99 -2.98
C ASP A 389 -16.75 -10.79 -3.89
N SER A 390 -15.69 -10.82 -4.73
CA SER A 390 -15.44 -9.77 -5.74
C SER A 390 -15.41 -10.31 -7.18
N VAL A 391 -16.18 -9.67 -8.06
CA VAL A 391 -16.45 -10.13 -9.44
C VAL A 391 -15.44 -9.62 -10.48
N PHE A 392 -14.45 -8.79 -10.12
CA PHE A 392 -13.60 -8.13 -11.12
C PHE A 392 -12.10 -8.12 -10.77
N VAL A 393 -11.29 -8.81 -11.59
CA VAL A 393 -9.92 -8.40 -11.92
C VAL A 393 -9.69 -8.69 -13.40
N VAL A 394 -9.58 -7.64 -14.22
CA VAL A 394 -9.31 -7.73 -15.65
C VAL A 394 -7.87 -7.32 -15.90
N PHE A 395 -6.93 -8.26 -16.07
CA PHE A 395 -5.68 -7.99 -16.83
C PHE A 395 -5.10 -9.22 -17.56
N ALA A 396 -5.54 -10.43 -17.24
CA ALA A 396 -5.51 -11.62 -18.11
C ALA A 396 -6.39 -12.67 -17.40
N PRO A 397 -7.50 -13.15 -17.98
CA PRO A 397 -8.31 -14.20 -17.35
C PRO A 397 -7.59 -15.56 -17.34
N GLU A 398 -6.60 -15.75 -18.22
CA GLU A 398 -5.86 -16.99 -18.36
C GLU A 398 -4.75 -17.13 -17.31
N PRO A 399 -4.49 -18.36 -16.80
CA PRO A 399 -3.26 -18.64 -16.08
C PRO A 399 -2.01 -18.38 -16.95
N THR A 400 -0.93 -17.93 -16.36
CA THR A 400 0.35 -17.70 -17.03
C THR A 400 1.51 -18.38 -16.31
N THR A 401 2.48 -18.88 -17.07
CA THR A 401 3.81 -19.25 -16.55
C THR A 401 4.86 -18.33 -17.16
N ASP A 402 5.76 -17.77 -16.36
CA ASP A 402 6.89 -16.95 -16.78
C ASP A 402 8.19 -17.69 -16.44
N LEU A 403 9.07 -17.89 -17.41
CA LEU A 403 10.49 -18.18 -17.17
C LEU A 403 11.27 -16.89 -17.34
N ARG A 404 12.11 -16.54 -16.37
CA ARG A 404 12.96 -15.35 -16.42
C ARG A 404 14.40 -15.68 -16.04
N LEU A 405 15.33 -15.00 -16.67
CA LEU A 405 16.74 -15.00 -16.30
C LEU A 405 17.20 -13.56 -16.11
N THR A 406 17.63 -13.21 -14.91
CA THR A 406 18.24 -11.91 -14.61
C THR A 406 19.74 -12.09 -14.38
N TRP A 407 20.55 -11.27 -15.02
CA TRP A 407 21.99 -11.19 -14.85
C TRP A 407 22.38 -9.77 -14.44
N GLY A 408 23.26 -9.63 -13.45
CA GLY A 408 23.79 -8.36 -12.99
C GLY A 408 25.31 -8.36 -12.94
N TRP A 409 25.95 -7.27 -13.34
CA TRP A 409 27.39 -7.06 -13.24
C TRP A 409 27.74 -5.58 -13.16
N ARG A 410 28.31 -5.13 -12.02
CA ARG A 410 28.88 -3.78 -11.86
C ARG A 410 27.97 -2.64 -12.36
N GLY A 411 26.67 -2.71 -12.06
CA GLY A 411 25.68 -1.71 -12.45
C GLY A 411 25.06 -1.95 -13.83
N LEU A 412 25.46 -2.99 -14.56
CA LEU A 412 24.71 -3.53 -15.69
C LEU A 412 23.75 -4.60 -15.16
N ASP A 413 22.47 -4.50 -15.47
CA ASP A 413 21.46 -5.52 -15.20
C ASP A 413 20.80 -5.88 -16.55
N ALA A 414 20.64 -7.15 -16.84
CA ALA A 414 19.97 -7.66 -18.03
C ALA A 414 18.97 -8.72 -17.61
N THR A 415 17.76 -8.66 -18.13
CA THR A 415 16.71 -9.62 -17.84
C THR A 415 16.09 -10.10 -19.14
N GLY A 416 15.94 -11.41 -19.31
CA GLY A 416 15.17 -12.01 -20.41
C GLY A 416 14.02 -12.84 -19.83
N TRP A 417 12.88 -12.88 -20.50
CA TRP A 417 11.73 -13.67 -20.08
C TRP A 417 10.94 -14.25 -21.25
N VAL A 418 10.28 -15.37 -20.97
CA VAL A 418 9.25 -16.00 -21.81
C VAL A 418 8.04 -16.29 -20.93
N ARG A 419 6.85 -16.01 -21.44
CA ARG A 419 5.55 -16.16 -20.77
C ARG A 419 4.63 -17.00 -21.64
N TRP A 420 4.06 -18.06 -21.08
CA TRP A 420 3.01 -18.86 -21.70
C TRP A 420 1.66 -18.49 -21.09
N TYR A 421 0.64 -18.34 -21.92
CA TYR A 421 -0.75 -18.15 -21.51
C TYR A 421 -1.50 -19.47 -21.68
N HIS A 422 -1.96 -20.05 -20.58
CA HIS A 422 -2.60 -21.37 -20.56
C HIS A 422 -4.09 -21.24 -20.85
N GLY A 423 -4.61 -21.99 -21.82
CA GLY A 423 -6.04 -21.98 -22.14
C GLY A 423 -6.52 -20.77 -22.96
N ALA A 424 -5.60 -19.91 -23.40
CA ALA A 424 -5.89 -18.99 -24.50
C ALA A 424 -6.13 -19.81 -25.78
N ALA A 425 -7.04 -19.34 -26.66
CA ALA A 425 -7.47 -20.07 -27.86
C ALA A 425 -6.30 -20.57 -28.76
N ASP A 426 -5.15 -19.89 -28.72
CA ASP A 426 -3.95 -20.21 -29.49
C ASP A 426 -2.69 -20.44 -28.64
N GLU A 427 -2.82 -20.79 -27.34
CA GLU A 427 -1.69 -20.96 -26.40
C GLU A 427 -0.60 -19.89 -26.57
N ALA A 428 -1.01 -18.63 -26.48
CA ALA A 428 -0.15 -17.51 -26.81
C ALA A 428 1.14 -17.53 -25.98
N VAL A 429 2.25 -17.16 -26.62
CA VAL A 429 3.54 -16.95 -25.96
C VAL A 429 3.91 -15.48 -26.08
N ALA A 430 4.29 -14.88 -24.96
CA ALA A 430 4.96 -13.59 -24.94
C ALA A 430 6.42 -13.78 -24.54
N TYR A 431 7.31 -12.93 -25.01
CA TYR A 431 8.71 -12.95 -24.63
C TYR A 431 9.25 -11.53 -24.65
N GLY A 432 10.34 -11.31 -23.94
CA GLY A 432 11.01 -10.04 -23.96
C GLY A 432 12.36 -10.06 -23.26
N ALA A 433 13.07 -8.96 -23.40
CA ALA A 433 14.29 -8.71 -22.68
C ALA A 433 14.40 -7.22 -22.36
N ASP A 434 15.07 -6.90 -21.25
CA ASP A 434 15.50 -5.57 -20.89
C ASP A 434 16.98 -5.59 -20.48
N VAL A 435 17.68 -4.51 -20.78
CA VAL A 435 19.07 -4.29 -20.38
C VAL A 435 19.20 -2.88 -19.88
N VAL A 436 19.69 -2.73 -18.65
CA VAL A 436 19.90 -1.46 -17.96
C VAL A 436 21.36 -1.36 -17.55
N ALA A 437 22.05 -0.34 -18.04
CA ALA A 437 23.41 -0.02 -17.62
C ALA A 437 23.42 1.27 -16.80
N ALA A 438 23.91 1.22 -15.56
CA ALA A 438 24.11 2.36 -14.69
C ALA A 438 25.57 2.47 -14.26
N ARG A 439 26.18 3.64 -14.46
CA ARG A 439 27.60 3.86 -14.16
C ARG A 439 27.90 5.26 -13.68
N ALA A 440 28.78 5.38 -12.69
CA ALA A 440 29.44 6.65 -12.38
C ALA A 440 30.45 6.97 -13.48
N ILE A 441 30.19 8.02 -14.26
CA ILE A 441 31.08 8.51 -15.33
C ILE A 441 32.21 9.32 -14.69
N THR A 442 31.86 10.15 -13.70
CA THR A 442 32.82 10.91 -12.88
C THR A 442 32.33 10.94 -11.42
N ARG A 443 33.07 11.58 -10.52
CA ARG A 443 32.59 11.84 -9.14
C ARG A 443 31.30 12.65 -9.07
N ARG A 444 30.99 13.43 -10.12
CA ARG A 444 29.81 14.29 -10.20
C ARG A 444 28.76 13.79 -11.19
N TRP A 445 29.07 12.82 -12.04
CA TRP A 445 28.18 12.36 -13.09
C TRP A 445 27.87 10.87 -12.96
N ARG A 446 26.60 10.51 -13.00
CA ARG A 446 26.12 9.13 -13.14
C ARG A 446 25.20 9.04 -14.34
N GLY A 447 25.43 8.07 -15.21
CA GLY A 447 24.55 7.77 -16.33
C GLY A 447 23.79 6.48 -16.08
N ARG A 448 22.58 6.39 -16.63
CA ARG A 448 21.77 5.20 -16.78
C ARG A 448 21.29 5.13 -18.22
N ALA A 449 21.30 3.97 -18.85
CA ALA A 449 20.65 3.72 -20.12
C ALA A 449 19.95 2.36 -20.08
N GLY A 450 18.79 2.28 -20.71
CA GLY A 450 17.92 1.14 -20.76
C GLY A 450 17.50 0.84 -22.20
N LEU A 451 17.39 -0.45 -22.51
CA LEU A 451 16.75 -0.97 -23.70
C LEU A 451 15.75 -2.03 -23.27
N VAL A 452 14.60 -2.09 -23.92
CA VAL A 452 13.59 -3.12 -23.67
C VAL A 452 12.93 -3.51 -24.97
N ALA A 453 12.74 -4.80 -25.18
CA ALA A 453 12.01 -5.34 -26.30
C ALA A 453 11.10 -6.45 -25.77
N ASP A 454 9.81 -6.39 -26.08
CA ASP A 454 8.88 -7.48 -25.82
C ASP A 454 7.90 -7.66 -26.98
N ALA A 455 7.40 -8.87 -27.12
CA ALA A 455 6.44 -9.29 -28.13
C ALA A 455 5.51 -10.33 -27.51
N GLY A 456 4.23 -10.31 -27.84
CA GLY A 456 3.28 -11.32 -27.37
C GLY A 456 1.82 -10.96 -27.62
N TYR A 457 0.93 -11.53 -26.78
CA TYR A 457 -0.53 -11.43 -26.89
C TYR A 457 -1.06 -9.99 -27.05
N GLY A 458 -0.42 -9.00 -26.41
CA GLY A 458 -0.80 -7.58 -26.49
C GLY A 458 -0.14 -6.78 -27.62
N GLY A 459 0.68 -7.42 -28.47
CA GLY A 459 1.49 -6.76 -29.49
C GLY A 459 2.98 -6.75 -29.18
N THR A 460 3.71 -5.81 -29.78
CA THR A 460 5.15 -5.63 -29.61
C THR A 460 5.46 -4.28 -28.96
N ARG A 461 6.47 -4.24 -28.11
CA ARG A 461 7.01 -3.02 -27.54
C ARG A 461 8.52 -3.03 -27.70
N LEU A 462 9.06 -1.95 -28.29
CA LEU A 462 10.49 -1.69 -28.31
C LEU A 462 10.73 -0.32 -27.69
N GLY A 463 11.50 -0.27 -26.62
CA GLY A 463 11.75 0.94 -25.86
C GLY A 463 13.22 1.16 -25.57
N THR A 464 13.56 2.43 -25.38
CA THR A 464 14.82 2.83 -24.79
C THR A 464 14.58 3.94 -23.78
N ASP A 465 15.39 3.96 -22.72
CA ASP A 465 15.50 5.08 -21.82
C ASP A 465 16.96 5.46 -21.60
N ALA A 466 17.21 6.72 -21.31
CA ALA A 466 18.51 7.20 -20.87
C ALA A 466 18.28 8.25 -19.80
N ALA A 467 19.06 8.21 -18.72
CA ALA A 467 19.03 9.22 -17.68
C ALA A 467 20.45 9.59 -17.25
N GLY A 468 20.67 10.88 -16.98
CA GLY A 468 21.92 11.41 -16.46
C GLY A 468 21.66 12.15 -15.16
N GLU A 469 22.40 11.81 -14.12
CA GLU A 469 22.48 12.55 -12.86
C GLU A 469 23.80 13.34 -12.80
N PHE A 470 23.67 14.64 -12.55
CA PHE A 470 24.78 15.57 -12.34
C PHE A 470 24.69 16.22 -10.95
N LEU A 471 25.72 16.01 -10.15
CA LEU A 471 25.96 16.75 -8.91
C LEU A 471 26.60 18.09 -9.26
N ALA A 472 25.77 19.09 -9.53
CA ALA A 472 26.20 20.45 -9.83
C ALA A 472 26.93 21.08 -8.63
N SER A 473 26.53 20.73 -7.41
CA SER A 473 27.21 21.09 -6.17
C SER A 473 27.04 19.98 -5.12
N ARG A 474 27.48 20.21 -3.87
CA ARG A 474 27.19 19.30 -2.73
C ARG A 474 25.70 19.24 -2.40
N THR A 475 24.96 20.27 -2.76
CA THR A 475 23.55 20.51 -2.42
C THR A 475 22.63 20.38 -3.62
N THR A 476 23.14 20.52 -4.85
CA THR A 476 22.33 20.51 -6.08
C THR A 476 22.61 19.26 -6.90
N ARG A 477 21.55 18.50 -7.19
CA ARG A 477 21.53 17.34 -8.08
C ARG A 477 20.56 17.60 -9.22
N VAL A 478 21.04 17.52 -10.45
CA VAL A 478 20.20 17.57 -11.66
C VAL A 478 20.08 16.17 -12.20
N THR A 479 18.88 15.75 -12.61
CA THR A 479 18.62 14.45 -13.23
C THR A 479 17.82 14.66 -14.51
N ALA A 480 18.39 14.47 -15.68
CA ALA A 480 17.65 14.51 -16.94
C ALA A 480 17.41 13.08 -17.42
N GLY A 481 16.32 12.84 -18.14
CA GLY A 481 16.03 11.55 -18.75
C GLY A 481 15.18 11.64 -20.02
N LEU A 482 15.38 10.70 -20.93
CA LEU A 482 14.64 10.59 -22.17
C LEU A 482 14.21 9.15 -22.31
N SER A 483 12.98 8.92 -22.76
CA SER A 483 12.50 7.59 -23.12
C SER A 483 11.71 7.65 -24.42
N ALA A 484 11.84 6.60 -25.23
CA ALA A 484 11.13 6.46 -26.48
C ALA A 484 10.67 5.02 -26.62
N TRP A 485 9.43 4.84 -27.04
CA TRP A 485 8.72 3.57 -27.10
C TRP A 485 8.04 3.44 -28.46
N ARG A 486 8.25 2.33 -29.13
CA ARG A 486 7.47 1.92 -30.29
C ARG A 486 6.53 0.81 -29.84
N LEU A 487 5.24 1.04 -30.02
CA LEU A 487 4.18 0.08 -29.73
C LEU A 487 3.62 -0.41 -31.06
N GLY A 488 3.72 -1.72 -31.32
CA GLY A 488 3.03 -2.36 -32.43
C GLY A 488 1.83 -3.14 -31.90
N ALA A 489 0.63 -2.84 -32.37
CA ALA A 489 -0.52 -3.68 -32.09
C ALA A 489 -0.39 -5.06 -32.78
N VAL A 490 -1.25 -6.00 -32.40
CA VAL A 490 -1.42 -7.29 -33.09
C VAL A 490 -1.81 -7.07 -34.56
N ASP A 491 -2.51 -5.98 -34.86
CA ASP A 491 -2.76 -5.50 -36.22
C ASP A 491 -1.56 -4.65 -36.72
N PRO A 492 -0.76 -5.12 -37.69
CA PRO A 492 0.43 -4.41 -38.18
C PRO A 492 0.11 -3.06 -38.84
N ALA A 493 -1.15 -2.83 -39.25
CA ALA A 493 -1.60 -1.53 -39.74
C ALA A 493 -1.69 -0.46 -38.61
N ARG A 494 -1.54 -0.87 -37.35
CA ARG A 494 -1.61 0.00 -36.16
C ARG A 494 -0.31 -0.07 -35.37
N THR A 495 0.80 0.33 -35.98
CA THR A 495 2.03 0.65 -35.26
C THR A 495 2.08 2.14 -34.95
N TRP A 496 2.53 2.53 -33.75
CA TRP A 496 2.75 3.93 -33.42
C TRP A 496 3.98 4.11 -32.51
N LEU A 497 4.49 5.34 -32.53
CA LEU A 497 5.59 5.78 -31.69
C LEU A 497 5.02 6.63 -30.54
N GLU A 498 5.52 6.40 -29.34
CA GLU A 498 5.27 7.18 -28.14
C GLU A 498 6.61 7.62 -27.56
N GLY A 499 6.79 8.92 -27.35
CA GLY A 499 8.02 9.48 -26.79
C GLY A 499 7.72 10.22 -25.50
N ILE A 500 8.52 10.02 -24.46
CA ILE A 500 8.43 10.75 -23.20
C ILE A 500 9.81 11.27 -22.81
N ALA A 501 9.97 12.58 -22.79
CA ALA A 501 11.15 13.28 -22.28
C ALA A 501 10.89 13.79 -20.85
N THR A 502 11.86 13.64 -19.95
CA THR A 502 11.77 14.12 -18.55
C THR A 502 13.02 14.91 -18.15
N ALA A 503 12.86 16.01 -17.45
CA ALA A 503 13.95 16.76 -16.85
C ALA A 503 13.61 17.04 -15.40
N ARG A 504 14.42 16.55 -14.47
CA ARG A 504 14.26 16.74 -13.03
C ARG A 504 15.44 17.55 -12.48
N VAL A 505 15.16 18.53 -11.64
CA VAL A 505 16.15 19.25 -10.85
C VAL A 505 15.82 19.03 -9.38
N SER A 506 16.83 18.72 -8.58
CA SER A 506 16.72 18.55 -7.13
C SER A 506 17.74 19.44 -6.44
N TRP A 507 17.29 20.43 -5.70
CA TRP A 507 18.13 21.35 -4.93
C TRP A 507 17.89 21.12 -3.44
N ARG A 508 18.96 20.86 -2.69
CA ARG A 508 18.98 20.55 -1.25
C ARG A 508 19.97 21.48 -0.56
N PRO A 509 19.68 22.78 -0.45
CA PRO A 509 20.60 23.75 0.15
C PRO A 509 20.95 23.38 1.59
N ASP A 510 19.97 22.84 2.30
CA ASP A 510 20.11 22.23 3.61
C ASP A 510 19.52 20.81 3.54
N PRO A 511 20.36 19.76 3.57
CA PRO A 511 19.89 18.38 3.48
C PRO A 511 19.03 17.95 4.68
N GLU A 512 19.05 18.71 5.78
CA GLU A 512 18.29 18.43 7.00
C GLU A 512 16.94 19.16 7.02
N GLN A 513 16.85 20.35 6.43
CA GLN A 513 15.65 21.20 6.55
C GLN A 513 14.72 21.18 5.33
N PHE A 514 15.24 21.21 4.09
CA PHE A 514 14.36 21.17 2.92
C PHE A 514 15.05 20.80 1.59
N ALA A 515 14.26 20.20 0.70
CA ALA A 515 14.64 19.93 -0.68
C ALA A 515 13.58 20.49 -1.64
N LEU A 516 14.00 21.20 -2.68
CA LEU A 516 13.14 21.57 -3.80
C LEU A 516 13.39 20.62 -4.97
N HIS A 517 12.34 20.01 -5.49
CA HIS A 517 12.37 19.21 -6.70
C HIS A 517 11.51 19.87 -7.78
N GLY A 518 12.08 20.16 -8.94
CA GLY A 518 11.30 20.45 -10.14
C GLY A 518 11.36 19.26 -11.09
N VAL A 519 10.25 18.89 -11.69
CA VAL A 519 10.15 17.89 -12.75
C VAL A 519 9.39 18.53 -13.90
N VAL A 520 9.97 18.48 -15.08
CA VAL A 520 9.32 18.79 -16.34
C VAL A 520 9.24 17.48 -17.11
N GLU A 521 8.07 17.12 -17.58
CA GLU A 521 7.82 15.95 -18.40
C GLU A 521 7.13 16.43 -19.68
N ALA A 522 7.62 16.00 -20.83
CA ALA A 522 7.02 16.25 -22.12
C ALA A 522 6.78 14.91 -22.80
N SER A 523 5.53 14.62 -23.14
CA SER A 523 5.14 13.39 -23.83
C SER A 523 4.53 13.73 -25.18
N ALA A 524 4.84 12.93 -26.19
CA ALA A 524 4.17 12.96 -27.48
C ALA A 524 3.71 11.54 -27.81
N SER A 525 2.45 11.40 -28.19
CA SER A 525 1.85 10.14 -28.60
C SER A 525 0.93 10.34 -29.80
N ARG A 526 0.47 9.25 -30.42
CA ARG A 526 -0.50 9.33 -31.52
C ARG A 526 -1.80 10.05 -31.12
N TYR A 527 -2.19 9.92 -29.85
CA TYR A 527 -3.43 10.52 -29.33
C TYR A 527 -3.22 11.96 -28.85
N SER A 528 -1.97 12.40 -28.66
CA SER A 528 -1.64 13.74 -28.21
C SER A 528 -0.32 14.21 -28.84
N PRO A 529 -0.35 15.13 -29.82
CA PRO A 529 0.86 15.59 -30.52
C PRO A 529 1.85 16.34 -29.60
N GLY A 530 1.47 16.64 -28.35
CA GLY A 530 2.36 17.14 -27.32
C GLY A 530 1.61 17.46 -26.04
N ALA A 531 2.01 16.86 -24.93
CA ALA A 531 1.60 17.26 -23.60
C ALA A 531 2.86 17.56 -22.77
N ALA A 532 2.85 18.68 -22.05
CA ALA A 532 3.89 19.02 -21.09
C ALA A 532 3.29 19.10 -19.70
N ARG A 533 3.97 18.51 -18.73
CA ARG A 533 3.64 18.52 -17.32
C ARG A 533 4.81 19.12 -16.56
N VAL A 534 4.52 20.07 -15.67
CA VAL A 534 5.48 20.60 -14.72
C VAL A 534 5.00 20.26 -13.32
N LEU A 535 5.86 19.63 -12.53
CA LEU A 535 5.64 19.30 -11.13
C LEU A 535 6.75 19.94 -10.30
N LEU A 536 6.37 20.82 -9.38
CA LEU A 536 7.26 21.35 -8.35
C LEU A 536 6.88 20.70 -7.01
N VAL A 537 7.88 20.17 -6.30
CA VAL A 537 7.71 19.55 -4.97
C VAL A 537 8.69 20.19 -4.01
N LEU A 538 8.17 20.84 -2.97
CA LEU A 538 8.95 21.29 -1.83
C LEU A 538 8.84 20.23 -0.73
N ASP A 539 9.93 19.53 -0.47
CA ASP A 539 10.07 18.56 0.62
C ASP A 539 10.62 19.30 1.84
N LEU A 540 9.78 19.55 2.84
CA LEU A 540 10.20 20.14 4.10
C LEU A 540 10.63 19.01 5.04
N GLY A 541 11.93 18.87 5.24
CA GLY A 541 12.50 17.94 6.21
C GLY A 541 12.22 18.46 7.61
N PHE A 542 11.27 17.83 8.31
CA PHE A 542 11.20 17.96 9.75
C PHE A 542 12.16 16.94 10.35
N ALA A 543 13.38 17.35 10.69
CA ALA A 543 14.20 16.57 11.61
C ALA A 543 13.58 16.72 13.01
N PRO A 544 13.23 15.63 13.72
CA PRO A 544 13.12 15.72 15.17
C PRO A 544 14.50 16.08 15.71
N GLU A 545 14.57 17.08 16.60
CA GLU A 545 15.79 17.36 17.37
C GLU A 545 16.32 16.06 17.98
N MET A 546 17.62 15.78 17.78
CA MET A 546 18.31 14.62 18.38
C MET A 546 18.44 14.76 19.89
#